data_AF-A0A7S2BTK0-F1
#
_entry.id   AF-A0A7S2BTK0-F1
#
_cell.length_a   1.000
_cell.length_b   1.000
_cell.length_c   1.000
_cell.angle_alpha   90.00
_cell.angle_beta   90.00
_cell.angle_gamma   90.00
#
_symmetry.space_group_name_H-M   'P 1'
#
loop_
_entity.id
_entity.type
_entity.pdbx_description
1 polymer ?
#
loop_
_entity_poly.entity_id
_entity_poly.type
_entity_poly.pdbx_seq_one_letter_code
_entity_poly.pdbx_strand_id
1 'polypeptide(L)'
;ADDYFGRSVASVGDVDGDGVNDLAIGAFGDDDGGSASGAVYILFLNSAGGVTSHQKISNSYGNLGFQLDAGDYFGISAASVGDVDGDGVNDLAIGAFGDDDGGSASGAVYILFLNSAGGVTSHQKISNSYGNL
;
A
#
# COMPACT_ATOMS: atom_id res chain seq x y z
N ALA A 1 13.52 6.93 9.79
CA ALA A 1 14.35 8.01 9.20
C ALA A 1 14.98 7.41 7.97
N ASP A 2 14.99 8.13 6.85
CA ASP A 2 15.21 7.55 5.51
C ASP A 2 14.10 6.57 5.07
N ASP A 3 12.87 6.80 5.54
CA ASP A 3 11.71 5.98 5.16
C ASP A 3 11.21 6.33 3.74
N TYR A 4 11.73 7.42 3.15
CA TYR A 4 11.36 7.97 1.84
C TYR A 4 9.85 8.19 1.67
N PHE A 5 9.16 8.62 2.74
CA PHE A 5 7.76 9.00 2.68
C PHE A 5 7.50 10.03 1.57
N GLY A 6 6.53 9.76 0.71
CA GLY A 6 6.23 10.59 -0.46
C GLY A 6 6.93 10.12 -1.75
N ARG A 7 7.66 9.00 -1.72
CA ARG A 7 8.33 8.44 -2.90
C ARG A 7 7.36 8.11 -4.03
N SER A 8 6.18 7.62 -3.68
CA SER A 8 5.05 7.41 -4.60
C SER A 8 3.78 7.98 -3.98
N VAL A 9 2.90 8.50 -4.85
CA VAL A 9 1.63 9.07 -4.46
C VAL A 9 0.56 8.61 -5.44
N ALA A 10 -0.57 8.14 -4.93
CA ALA A 10 -1.76 7.82 -5.71
C ALA A 10 -3.00 8.44 -5.04
N SER A 11 -3.97 8.88 -5.82
CA SER A 11 -5.31 9.15 -5.29
C SER A 11 -6.06 7.83 -5.14
N VAL A 12 -6.76 7.66 -4.02
CA VAL A 12 -7.55 6.46 -3.72
C VAL A 12 -9.06 6.74 -3.67
N GLY A 13 -9.48 7.90 -4.18
CA GLY A 13 -10.86 8.37 -4.04
C GLY A 13 -11.21 8.69 -2.58
N ASP A 14 -12.49 8.84 -2.30
CA ASP A 14 -13.03 9.11 -0.97
C ASP A 14 -13.16 7.80 -0.19
N VAL A 15 -12.17 7.50 0.66
CA VAL A 15 -12.06 6.20 1.34
C VAL A 15 -12.96 6.19 2.58
N ASP A 16 -13.02 7.28 3.34
CA ASP A 16 -13.82 7.35 4.57
C ASP A 16 -15.26 7.87 4.37
N GLY A 17 -15.60 8.29 3.15
CA GLY A 17 -16.96 8.69 2.77
C GLY A 17 -17.30 10.12 3.20
N ASP A 18 -16.31 10.98 3.41
CA ASP A 18 -16.51 12.37 3.84
C ASP A 18 -16.76 13.35 2.68
N GLY A 19 -16.67 12.88 1.43
CA GLY A 19 -16.84 13.64 0.20
C GLY A 19 -15.56 14.27 -0.34
N VAL A 20 -14.39 13.96 0.23
CA VAL A 20 -13.07 14.43 -0.19
C VAL A 20 -12.23 13.24 -0.64
N ASN A 21 -11.49 13.39 -1.74
CA ASN A 21 -10.57 12.34 -2.17
C ASN A 21 -9.33 12.28 -1.27
N ASP A 22 -8.95 11.07 -0.92
CA ASP A 22 -7.81 10.72 -0.10
C ASP A 22 -6.60 10.28 -0.93
N LEU A 23 -5.47 10.09 -0.24
CA LEU A 23 -4.18 9.75 -0.85
C LEU A 23 -3.57 8.50 -0.25
N ALA A 24 -2.94 7.68 -1.10
CA ALA A 24 -1.98 6.66 -0.70
C ALA A 24 -0.56 7.16 -0.94
N ILE A 25 0.30 7.06 0.09
CA ILE A 25 1.68 7.54 0.09
C ILE A 25 2.63 6.39 0.40
N GLY A 26 3.60 6.16 -0.49
CA GLY A 26 4.64 5.16 -0.31
C GLY A 26 5.79 5.65 0.57
N ALA A 27 6.29 4.76 1.43
CA ALA A 27 7.46 4.92 2.28
C ALA A 27 8.31 3.65 2.23
N PHE A 28 8.95 3.40 1.08
CA PHE A 28 9.60 2.12 0.79
C PHE A 28 10.86 1.83 1.62
N GLY A 29 11.42 2.84 2.29
CA GLY A 29 12.55 2.65 3.21
C GLY A 29 12.12 2.38 4.65
N ASP A 30 10.81 2.31 4.93
CA ASP A 30 10.30 2.06 6.26
C ASP A 30 10.75 0.69 6.79
N ASP A 31 11.16 0.66 8.06
CA ASP A 31 11.78 -0.50 8.70
C ASP A 31 10.80 -1.35 9.53
N ASP A 32 9.48 -1.08 9.47
CA ASP A 32 8.49 -1.84 10.24
C ASP A 32 8.39 -3.30 9.74
N GLY A 33 9.09 -4.19 10.45
CA GLY A 33 9.15 -5.62 10.17
C GLY A 33 10.39 -6.08 9.40
N GLY A 34 11.39 -5.20 9.23
CA GLY A 34 12.67 -5.52 8.61
C GLY A 34 13.25 -4.29 7.91
N SER A 35 14.58 -4.24 7.75
CA SER A 35 15.23 -3.10 7.10
C SER A 35 14.69 -2.89 5.69
N ALA A 36 14.14 -1.71 5.41
CA ALA A 36 13.49 -1.34 4.15
C ALA A 36 12.48 -2.40 3.65
N SER A 37 11.73 -3.01 4.57
CA SER A 37 10.57 -3.85 4.22
C SER A 37 9.48 -3.01 3.55
N GLY A 38 9.36 -1.74 3.97
CA GLY A 38 8.54 -0.73 3.33
C GLY A 38 7.13 -0.62 3.88
N ALA A 39 6.46 0.48 3.56
CA ALA A 39 5.12 0.79 4.02
C ALA A 39 4.35 1.65 3.03
N VAL A 40 3.03 1.67 3.18
CA VAL A 40 2.12 2.61 2.53
C VAL A 40 1.27 3.29 3.60
N TYR A 41 0.94 4.56 3.40
CA TYR A 41 0.07 5.34 4.27
C TYR A 41 -1.15 5.79 3.50
N ILE A 42 -2.34 5.54 4.03
CA ILE A 42 -3.57 6.22 3.60
C ILE A 42 -3.69 7.51 4.40
N LEU A 43 -3.77 8.65 3.72
CA LEU A 43 -3.98 9.96 4.32
C LEU A 43 -5.39 10.42 4.02
N PHE A 44 -6.19 10.56 5.07
CA PHE A 44 -7.54 11.11 4.99
C PHE A 44 -7.46 12.64 4.94
N LEU A 45 -8.08 13.25 3.94
CA LEU A 45 -7.94 14.68 3.68
C LEU A 45 -9.21 15.45 4.01
N ASN A 46 -9.05 16.72 4.38
CA ASN A 46 -10.17 17.67 4.36
C ASN A 46 -10.17 18.50 3.07
N SER A 47 -11.27 19.22 2.83
CA SER A 47 -11.45 20.09 1.65
C SER A 47 -10.45 21.25 1.52
N ALA A 48 -9.65 21.53 2.57
CA ALA A 48 -8.56 22.49 2.52
C ALA A 48 -7.19 21.85 2.15
N GLY A 49 -7.16 20.54 1.87
CA GLY A 49 -5.95 19.77 1.54
C GLY A 49 -5.10 19.39 2.76
N GLY A 50 -5.63 19.54 3.98
CA GLY A 50 -4.97 19.10 5.20
C GLY A 50 -5.31 17.66 5.56
N VAL A 51 -4.39 16.95 6.22
CA VAL A 51 -4.61 15.59 6.72
C VAL A 51 -5.43 15.63 8.01
N THR A 52 -6.55 14.92 8.06
CA THR A 52 -7.42 14.79 9.25
C THR A 52 -7.02 13.58 10.08
N SER A 53 -6.70 12.46 9.44
CA SER A 53 -6.18 11.25 10.06
C SER A 53 -5.37 10.43 9.05
N HIS A 54 -4.72 9.35 9.50
CA HIS A 54 -3.99 8.46 8.60
C HIS A 54 -3.99 7.01 9.10
N GLN A 55 -3.85 6.08 8.16
CA GLN A 55 -3.65 4.66 8.43
C GLN A 55 -2.35 4.18 7.78
N LYS A 56 -1.42 3.65 8.57
CA LYS A 56 -0.22 2.98 8.07
C LYS A 56 -0.53 1.53 7.72
N ILE A 57 -0.04 1.05 6.59
CA ILE A 57 -0.09 -0.33 6.13
C ILE A 57 1.36 -0.83 6.02
N SER A 58 1.71 -1.81 6.86
CA SER A 58 3.04 -2.42 6.99
C SER A 58 2.92 -3.77 7.72
N ASN A 59 4.01 -4.48 8.00
CA ASN A 59 3.96 -5.72 8.79
C ASN A 59 3.31 -5.54 10.18
N SER A 60 3.41 -4.34 10.76
CA SER A 60 2.94 -4.06 12.13
C SER A 60 1.56 -3.40 12.19
N TYR A 61 1.05 -2.87 11.08
CA TYR A 61 -0.12 -1.98 11.06
C TYR A 61 -0.99 -2.17 9.83
N GLY A 62 -2.27 -1.81 9.92
CA GLY A 62 -3.18 -1.77 8.77
C GLY A 62 -3.61 -3.14 8.25
N ASN A 63 -3.42 -4.20 9.05
CA ASN A 63 -3.87 -5.56 8.75
C ASN A 63 -3.35 -6.11 7.41
N LEU A 64 -2.07 -5.88 7.10
CA LEU A 64 -1.46 -6.27 5.81
C LEU A 64 -1.76 -7.72 5.41
N GLY A 65 -1.80 -8.64 6.39
CA GLY A 65 -2.25 -10.01 6.18
C GLY A 65 -1.21 -10.93 5.53
N PHE A 66 -0.02 -10.40 5.24
CA PHE A 66 1.17 -11.13 4.82
C PHE A 66 2.41 -10.49 5.44
N GLN A 67 3.55 -11.17 5.32
CA GLN A 67 4.84 -10.70 5.80
C GLN A 67 5.65 -10.15 4.63
N LEU A 68 6.15 -8.93 4.79
CA LEU A 68 7.22 -8.34 3.98
C LEU A 68 8.57 -8.69 4.60
N ASP A 69 9.52 -9.06 3.76
CA ASP A 69 10.90 -9.32 4.15
C ASP A 69 11.75 -8.05 4.07
N ALA A 70 12.91 -8.09 4.72
CA ALA A 70 13.86 -6.99 4.66
C ALA A 70 14.37 -6.82 3.21
N GLY A 71 14.24 -5.61 2.67
CA GLY A 71 14.62 -5.30 1.30
C GLY A 71 13.53 -5.54 0.26
N ASP A 72 12.27 -5.83 0.64
CA ASP A 72 11.16 -5.91 -0.33
C ASP A 72 10.83 -4.54 -0.95
N TYR A 73 11.13 -3.45 -0.23
CA TYR A 73 10.87 -2.08 -0.66
C TYR A 73 9.40 -1.84 -1.04
N PHE A 74 8.48 -2.38 -0.26
CA PHE A 74 7.05 -2.23 -0.44
C PHE A 74 6.64 -0.74 -0.40
N GLY A 75 5.83 -0.30 -1.35
CA GLY A 75 5.44 1.11 -1.46
C GLY A 75 6.42 1.95 -2.28
N ILE A 76 7.33 1.34 -3.06
CA ILE A 76 8.18 2.07 -4.02
C ILE A 76 7.34 2.73 -5.14
N SER A 77 6.22 2.11 -5.48
CA SER A 77 5.24 2.56 -6.47
C SER A 77 3.84 2.22 -5.99
N ALA A 78 2.88 3.10 -6.26
CA ALA A 78 1.49 2.93 -5.91
C ALA A 78 0.60 3.39 -7.06
N ALA A 79 -0.51 2.70 -7.26
CA ALA A 79 -1.57 3.08 -8.18
C ALA A 79 -2.92 2.64 -7.60
N SER A 80 -3.97 3.46 -7.74
CA SER A 80 -5.32 2.97 -7.52
C SER A 80 -5.77 2.14 -8.72
N VAL A 81 -6.45 1.03 -8.44
CA VAL A 81 -7.01 0.13 -9.46
C VAL A 81 -8.55 0.21 -9.53
N GLY A 82 -9.13 1.18 -8.83
CA GLY A 82 -10.57 1.29 -8.61
C GLY A 82 -11.06 0.28 -7.58
N ASP A 83 -12.36 0.29 -7.31
CA ASP A 83 -13.07 -0.70 -6.49
C ASP A 83 -13.22 -2.02 -7.27
N VAL A 84 -12.30 -2.97 -7.03
CA VAL A 84 -12.22 -4.24 -7.77
C VAL A 84 -13.10 -5.31 -7.13
N ASP A 85 -13.26 -5.30 -5.80
CA ASP A 85 -14.10 -6.28 -5.09
C ASP A 85 -15.56 -5.84 -4.90
N GLY A 86 -15.90 -4.59 -5.22
CA GLY A 86 -17.25 -4.05 -5.24
C GLY A 86 -17.76 -3.63 -3.87
N ASP A 87 -16.87 -3.31 -2.94
CA ASP A 87 -17.23 -2.92 -1.57
C ASP A 87 -17.50 -1.40 -1.40
N GLY A 88 -17.23 -0.61 -2.45
CA GLY A 88 -17.42 0.83 -2.49
C GLY A 88 -16.17 1.64 -2.15
N VAL A 89 -15.03 1.01 -1.83
CA VAL A 89 -13.74 1.64 -1.57
C VAL A 89 -12.78 1.30 -2.70
N ASN A 90 -11.98 2.25 -3.18
CA ASN A 90 -11.01 1.90 -4.23
C ASN A 90 -9.81 1.13 -3.66
N ASP A 91 -9.36 0.15 -4.42
CA ASP A 91 -8.22 -0.69 -4.09
C ASP A 91 -6.90 -0.13 -4.64
N LEU A 92 -5.80 -0.72 -4.16
CA LEU A 92 -4.44 -0.29 -4.47
C LEU A 92 -3.60 -1.39 -5.07
N ALA A 93 -2.85 -1.07 -6.12
CA ALA A 93 -1.69 -1.84 -6.56
C ALA A 93 -0.41 -1.22 -6.01
N ILE A 94 0.36 -1.99 -5.24
CA ILE A 94 1.61 -1.57 -4.61
C ILE A 94 2.78 -2.41 -5.12
N GLY A 95 3.85 -1.76 -5.53
CA GLY A 95 5.08 -2.44 -5.93
C GLY A 95 5.99 -2.75 -4.75
N ALA A 96 6.65 -3.91 -4.82
CA ALA A 96 7.75 -4.33 -3.95
C ALA A 96 8.85 -4.89 -4.86
N PHE A 97 9.77 -4.04 -5.32
CA PHE A 97 10.70 -4.42 -6.39
C PHE A 97 11.83 -5.35 -5.92
N GLY A 98 12.08 -5.41 -4.61
CA GLY A 98 13.10 -6.28 -4.04
C GLY A 98 12.58 -7.64 -3.61
N ASP A 99 11.28 -7.90 -3.76
CA ASP A 99 10.66 -9.18 -3.43
C ASP A 99 11.37 -10.34 -4.17
N ASP A 100 11.76 -11.36 -3.40
CA ASP A 100 12.57 -12.48 -3.87
C ASP A 100 11.73 -13.66 -4.43
N ASP A 101 10.41 -13.51 -4.53
CA ASP A 101 9.55 -14.59 -4.98
C ASP A 101 9.73 -14.92 -6.46
N GLY A 102 10.10 -16.18 -6.73
CA GLY A 102 10.49 -16.65 -8.05
C GLY A 102 11.96 -16.35 -8.43
N GLY A 103 12.75 -15.81 -7.50
CA GLY A 103 14.19 -15.55 -7.67
C GLY A 103 14.62 -14.22 -7.05
N SER A 104 15.92 -14.05 -6.82
CA SER A 104 16.44 -12.85 -6.14
C SER A 104 16.02 -11.54 -6.83
N ALA A 105 15.36 -10.65 -6.08
CA ALA A 105 14.78 -9.38 -6.51
C ALA A 105 14.00 -9.49 -7.83
N SER A 106 13.21 -10.55 -7.97
CA SER A 106 12.31 -10.74 -9.12
C SER A 106 11.15 -9.74 -9.11
N GLY A 107 10.84 -9.21 -7.93
CA GLY A 107 9.82 -8.21 -7.70
C GLY A 107 8.41 -8.78 -7.65
N ALA A 108 7.52 -8.03 -7.01
CA ALA A 108 6.11 -8.34 -6.93
C ALA A 108 5.25 -7.07 -6.99
N VAL A 109 3.99 -7.26 -7.35
CA VAL A 109 2.90 -6.29 -7.16
C VAL A 109 1.87 -6.92 -6.23
N TYR A 110 1.43 -6.15 -5.25
CA TYR A 110 0.37 -6.52 -4.33
C TYR A 110 -0.86 -5.69 -4.63
N ILE A 111 -1.97 -6.35 -4.92
CA ILE A 111 -3.29 -5.72 -4.88
C ILE A 111 -3.75 -5.77 -3.42
N LEU A 112 -4.01 -4.62 -2.83
CA LEU A 112 -4.58 -4.48 -1.50
C LEU A 112 -6.03 -4.05 -1.63
N PHE A 113 -6.93 -4.88 -1.12
CA PHE A 113 -8.34 -4.54 -0.96
C PHE A 113 -8.51 -3.76 0.33
N LEU A 114 -9.05 -2.55 0.25
CA LEU A 114 -9.12 -1.63 1.39
C LEU A 114 -10.49 -1.66 2.06
N ASN A 115 -10.58 -1.08 3.25
CA ASN A 115 -11.85 -0.70 3.86
C ASN A 115 -11.88 0.81 4.10
N SER A 116 -13.03 1.31 4.56
CA SER A 116 -13.23 2.74 4.81
C SER A 116 -12.39 3.33 5.96
N ALA A 117 -11.70 2.50 6.74
CA ALA A 117 -10.71 2.94 7.72
C ALA A 117 -9.27 2.95 7.15
N GLY A 118 -9.11 2.68 5.84
CA GLY A 118 -7.83 2.64 5.13
C GLY A 118 -6.98 1.41 5.45
N GLY A 119 -7.55 0.40 6.14
CA GLY A 119 -6.87 -0.87 6.42
C GLY A 119 -7.13 -1.89 5.32
N VAL A 120 -6.30 -2.94 5.28
CA VAL A 120 -6.43 -4.02 4.31
C VAL A 120 -7.45 -5.07 4.79
N THR A 121 -8.40 -5.43 3.94
CA THR A 121 -9.38 -6.52 4.17
C THR A 121 -8.88 -7.84 3.60
N SER A 122 -8.27 -7.80 2.41
CA SER A 122 -7.62 -8.93 1.77
C SER A 122 -6.55 -8.44 0.77
N HIS A 123 -5.76 -9.35 0.22
CA HIS A 123 -4.73 -9.00 -0.75
C HIS A 123 -4.55 -10.09 -1.81
N GLN A 124 -3.97 -9.71 -2.95
CA GLN A 124 -3.48 -10.62 -3.98
C GLN A 124 -2.05 -10.26 -4.35
N LYS A 125 -1.12 -11.21 -4.21
CA LYS A 125 0.25 -11.09 -4.74
C LYS A 125 0.29 -11.50 -6.21
N ILE A 126 0.98 -10.71 -7.03
CA ILE A 126 1.30 -10.96 -8.43
C ILE A 126 2.83 -10.94 -8.55
N SER A 127 3.41 -12.08 -8.90
CA SER A 127 4.85 -12.32 -8.98
C SER A 127 5.12 -13.44 -9.98
N ASN A 128 6.37 -13.85 -10.13
CA ASN A 128 6.70 -15.04 -10.95
C ASN A 128 6.12 -16.36 -10.42
N SER A 129 5.69 -16.41 -9.15
CA SER A 129 5.15 -17.62 -8.52
C SER A 129 3.64 -17.55 -8.25
N TYR A 130 3.02 -16.35 -8.24
CA TYR A 130 1.61 -16.14 -7.93
C TYR A 130 0.93 -15.16 -8.89
N GLY A 131 -0.40 -15.24 -9.01
CA GLY A 131 -1.18 -14.27 -9.80
C GLY A 131 -1.16 -14.51 -11.32
N ASN A 132 -0.65 -15.68 -11.75
CA ASN A 132 -0.61 -16.12 -13.16
C ASN A 132 0.14 -15.15 -14.10
N LEU A 133 1.27 -14.60 -13.64
CA LEU A 133 2.25 -13.93 -14.50
C LEU A 133 3.02 -14.97 -15.34
#